data_AF-A0A0A8EHY7-F1
#
_entry.id   AF-A0A0A8EHY7-F1
#
_cell.length_a   1.000
_cell.length_b   1.000
_cell.length_c   1.000
_cell.angle_alpha   90.00
_cell.angle_beta   90.00
_cell.angle_gamma   90.00
#
_symmetry.space_group_name_H-M   'P 1'
#
loop_
_entity.id
_entity.type
_entity.pdbx_description
1 polymer ?
#
loop_
_entity_poly.entity_id
_entity_poly.type
_entity_poly.pdbx_seq_one_letter_code
_entity_poly.pdbx_strand_id
1 'polypeptide(L)'
;MNWDSPENSFLVRRAAVLGAPWAPLTSREYAPALGLVLPSDLARELGSYLAAIPDGVRDDDELIRAFCYERGVPLVAAVPHLLDHGDSPSVAGNDFHGLRRGVVLGPEAPLPAEYWLGARGMVHRLEVANEFRECLDVAVMFAASSALLRFPRAGKEEPHFHPFGWYWQDWCGLLGVNAGEIRAAAERFLGTAAAGPATGGAGPWQRVALEFWAACWLLGFDAGGKAGTGGETAASRHRNALVRAALASWLEAGLGAGDRSLDRAARSALVDVGTAAVRAGLRRGHG
;
A
#
# COMPACT_ATOMS: atom_id res chain seq x y z
N MET A 1 -4.98 6.26 5.26
CA MET A 1 -5.24 5.81 3.88
C MET A 1 -6.02 4.51 3.95
N ASN A 2 -7.14 4.40 3.23
CA ASN A 2 -7.92 3.16 3.24
C ASN A 2 -7.12 2.02 2.59
N TRP A 3 -7.17 0.83 3.19
CA TRP A 3 -6.34 -0.32 2.83
C TRP A 3 -6.65 -0.97 1.49
N ASP A 4 -7.79 -0.62 0.89
CA ASP A 4 -8.38 -1.19 -0.33
C ASP A 4 -8.22 -0.27 -1.54
N SER A 5 -7.69 0.94 -1.37
CA SER A 5 -7.39 1.81 -2.50
C SER A 5 -6.33 1.14 -3.39
N PRO A 6 -6.47 1.14 -4.72
CA PRO A 6 -5.53 0.45 -5.59
C PRO A 6 -4.07 0.95 -5.50
N GLU A 7 -3.85 2.26 -5.66
CA GLU A 7 -2.53 2.88 -5.79
C GLU A 7 -2.06 3.48 -4.47
N ASN A 8 -2.87 4.33 -3.82
CA ASN A 8 -2.44 5.01 -2.60
C ASN A 8 -2.14 4.02 -1.47
N SER A 9 -2.89 2.91 -1.36
CA SER A 9 -2.56 1.88 -0.37
C SER A 9 -1.21 1.20 -0.68
N PHE A 10 -0.88 0.97 -1.95
CA PHE A 10 0.43 0.43 -2.37
C PHE A 10 1.57 1.42 -2.06
N LEU A 11 1.39 2.71 -2.34
CA LEU A 11 2.37 3.76 -2.04
C LEU A 11 2.66 3.85 -0.53
N VAL A 12 1.65 3.70 0.32
CA VAL A 12 1.81 3.64 1.78
C VAL A 12 2.56 2.39 2.22
N ARG A 13 2.26 1.21 1.66
CA ARG A 13 3.02 -0.01 1.95
C ARG A 13 4.48 0.12 1.54
N ARG A 14 4.76 0.77 0.41
CA ARG A 14 6.13 1.05 -0.03
C ARG A 14 6.86 1.97 0.93
N ALA A 15 6.22 3.06 1.38
CA ALA A 15 6.78 3.93 2.40
C ALA A 15 7.09 3.15 3.69
N ALA A 16 6.19 2.25 4.13
CA ALA A 16 6.45 1.38 5.28
C ALA A 16 7.66 0.45 5.07
N VAL A 17 7.81 -0.14 3.88
CA VAL A 17 8.99 -0.94 3.49
C VAL A 17 10.28 -0.12 3.50
N LEU A 18 10.22 1.13 3.06
CA LEU A 18 11.35 2.06 3.10
C LEU A 18 11.63 2.62 4.50
N GLY A 19 10.72 2.42 5.45
CA GLY A 19 10.79 3.06 6.77
C GLY A 19 10.55 4.56 6.71
N ALA A 20 9.81 5.03 5.70
CA ALA A 20 9.46 6.43 5.52
C ALA A 20 8.26 6.81 6.38
N PRO A 21 8.33 7.92 7.14
CA PRO A 21 7.22 8.42 7.95
C PRO A 21 6.09 9.05 7.13
N TRP A 22 6.32 9.31 5.83
CA TRP A 22 5.35 9.94 4.95
C TRP A 22 5.34 9.22 3.61
N ALA A 23 4.15 8.93 3.12
CA ALA A 23 3.91 8.39 1.80
C ALA A 23 3.27 9.47 0.93
N PRO A 24 3.92 9.94 -0.14
CA PRO A 24 3.25 10.78 -1.11
C PRO A 24 2.17 9.99 -1.83
N LEU A 25 1.00 10.59 -1.93
CA LEU A 25 -0.18 10.00 -2.55
C LEU A 25 -0.26 10.41 -4.02
N THR A 26 -0.82 9.53 -4.84
CA THR A 26 -1.13 9.85 -6.23
C THR A 26 -2.26 10.87 -6.29
N SER A 27 -2.17 11.80 -7.23
CA SER A 27 -3.27 12.71 -7.55
C SER A 27 -4.39 12.04 -8.34
N ARG A 28 -4.26 10.75 -8.71
CA ARG A 28 -5.24 9.99 -9.50
C ARG A 28 -6.33 9.34 -8.67
N GLU A 29 -6.13 9.19 -7.36
CA GLU A 29 -7.11 8.62 -6.44
C GLU A 29 -7.63 9.67 -5.47
N TYR A 30 -8.76 9.36 -4.84
CA TYR A 30 -9.41 10.21 -3.84
C TYR A 30 -8.46 10.59 -2.69
N ALA A 31 -8.67 11.79 -2.13
CA ALA A 31 -7.89 12.27 -0.99
C ALA A 31 -8.43 11.68 0.32
N PRO A 32 -7.58 11.19 1.24
CA PRO A 32 -8.05 10.79 2.56
C PRO A 32 -8.59 11.99 3.34
N ALA A 33 -9.92 12.13 3.38
CA ALA A 33 -10.58 13.22 4.10
C ALA A 33 -10.54 13.03 5.62
N LEU A 34 -10.60 11.77 6.09
CA LEU A 34 -10.51 11.46 7.52
C LEU A 34 -9.13 11.82 8.06
N GLY A 35 -9.08 12.85 8.92
CA GLY A 35 -7.83 13.32 9.52
C GLY A 35 -6.98 14.20 8.61
N LEU A 36 -7.57 14.81 7.57
CA LEU A 36 -6.88 15.79 6.73
C LEU A 36 -6.42 16.98 7.58
N VAL A 37 -5.12 17.27 7.52
CA VAL A 37 -4.51 18.44 8.16
C VAL A 37 -3.92 19.33 7.08
N LEU A 38 -4.31 20.60 7.08
CA LEU A 38 -3.82 21.63 6.17
C LEU A 38 -3.32 22.84 6.96
N PRO A 39 -2.38 23.63 6.41
CA PRO A 39 -2.12 24.98 6.88
C PRO A 39 -3.43 25.77 7.00
N SER A 40 -3.54 26.64 8.01
CA SER A 40 -4.80 27.32 8.35
C SER A 40 -5.43 28.05 7.18
N ASP A 41 -4.61 28.66 6.33
CA ASP A 41 -5.09 29.48 5.22
C ASP A 41 -5.65 28.60 4.11
N LEU A 42 -4.96 27.50 3.79
CA LEU A 42 -5.47 26.49 2.85
C LEU A 42 -6.72 25.80 3.37
N ALA A 43 -6.84 25.54 4.67
CA ALA A 43 -8.05 24.96 5.26
C ALA A 43 -9.28 25.89 5.08
N ARG A 44 -9.11 27.20 5.29
CA ARG A 44 -10.18 28.19 5.07
C ARG A 44 -10.55 28.31 3.60
N GLU A 45 -9.55 28.28 2.72
CA GLU A 45 -9.77 28.32 1.29
C GLU A 45 -10.49 27.06 0.79
N LEU A 46 -10.10 25.87 1.26
CA LEU A 46 -10.80 24.62 0.97
C LEU A 46 -12.26 24.69 1.43
N GLY A 47 -12.53 25.21 2.62
CA GLY A 47 -13.91 25.40 3.11
C GLY A 47 -14.73 26.31 2.18
N SER A 48 -14.13 27.39 1.68
CA SER A 48 -14.78 28.31 0.74
C SER A 48 -14.99 27.67 -0.64
N TYR A 49 -14.03 26.86 -1.09
CA TYR A 49 -14.10 26.09 -2.34
C TYR A 49 -15.24 25.07 -2.31
N LEU A 50 -15.32 24.26 -1.23
CA LEU A 50 -16.37 23.25 -1.08
C LEU A 50 -17.75 23.89 -0.91
N ALA A 51 -17.88 24.99 -0.16
CA ALA A 51 -19.16 25.69 0.04
C ALA A 51 -19.78 26.26 -1.25
N ALA A 52 -18.98 26.45 -2.31
CA ALA A 52 -19.46 26.92 -3.61
C ALA A 52 -20.04 25.80 -4.48
N ILE A 53 -19.87 24.53 -4.08
CA ILE A 53 -20.28 23.35 -4.84
C ILE A 53 -21.49 22.73 -4.14
N PRO A 54 -22.63 22.55 -4.84
CA PRO A 54 -23.79 21.91 -4.23
C PRO A 54 -23.49 20.47 -3.77
N ASP A 55 -24.03 20.10 -2.61
CA ASP A 55 -23.99 18.73 -2.10
C ASP A 55 -24.52 17.74 -3.15
N GLY A 56 -23.86 16.60 -3.30
CA GLY A 56 -24.26 15.53 -4.22
C GLY A 56 -23.78 15.70 -5.67
N VAL A 57 -23.09 16.78 -6.01
CA VAL A 57 -22.40 16.91 -7.31
C VAL A 57 -21.22 15.94 -7.41
N ARG A 58 -20.46 15.81 -6.32
CA ARG A 58 -19.26 14.98 -6.24
C ARG A 58 -18.89 14.69 -4.79
N ASP A 59 -18.19 13.59 -4.55
CA ASP A 59 -17.71 13.24 -3.21
C ASP A 59 -16.61 14.20 -2.74
N ASP A 60 -16.60 14.52 -1.45
CA ASP A 60 -15.68 15.50 -0.84
C ASP A 60 -14.21 15.15 -1.06
N ASP A 61 -13.88 13.86 -1.02
CA ASP A 61 -12.50 13.38 -1.20
C ASP A 61 -11.96 13.60 -2.62
N GLU A 62 -12.83 13.53 -3.63
CA GLU A 62 -12.50 13.88 -5.01
C GLU A 62 -12.33 15.41 -5.18
N LEU A 63 -13.15 16.20 -4.49
CA LEU A 63 -13.06 17.67 -4.50
C LEU A 63 -11.82 18.17 -3.76
N ILE A 64 -11.48 17.58 -2.61
CA ILE A 64 -10.25 17.86 -1.86
C ILE A 64 -9.02 17.54 -2.71
N ARG A 65 -9.02 16.38 -3.38
CA ARG A 65 -7.96 15.98 -4.31
C ARG A 65 -7.78 17.02 -5.42
N ALA A 66 -8.87 17.42 -6.07
CA ALA A 66 -8.85 18.42 -7.13
C ALA A 66 -8.30 19.77 -6.61
N PHE A 67 -8.81 20.25 -5.48
CA PHE A 67 -8.37 21.49 -4.83
C PHE A 67 -6.85 21.48 -4.57
N CYS A 68 -6.34 20.40 -3.99
CA CYS A 68 -4.91 20.28 -3.67
C CYS A 68 -4.06 20.24 -4.94
N TYR A 69 -4.49 19.46 -5.94
CA TYR A 69 -3.80 19.34 -7.23
C TYR A 69 -3.70 20.70 -7.96
N GLU A 70 -4.81 21.43 -8.06
CA GLU A 70 -4.86 22.74 -8.73
C GLU A 70 -3.96 23.79 -8.06
N ARG A 71 -3.72 23.66 -6.75
CA ARG A 71 -2.89 24.57 -5.95
C ARG A 71 -1.45 24.10 -5.78
N GLY A 72 -1.08 22.97 -6.37
CA GLY A 72 0.23 22.38 -6.20
C GLY A 72 0.53 21.98 -4.75
N VAL A 73 -0.51 21.65 -3.98
CA VAL A 73 -0.38 21.18 -2.59
C VAL A 73 -0.20 19.66 -2.62
N PRO A 74 0.98 19.12 -2.26
CA PRO A 74 1.19 17.68 -2.26
C PRO A 74 0.36 17.02 -1.16
N LEU A 75 -0.26 15.90 -1.50
CA LEU A 75 -0.95 15.05 -0.54
C LEU A 75 0.00 13.97 -0.03
N VAL A 76 0.15 13.89 1.28
CA VAL A 76 0.97 12.89 1.95
C VAL A 76 0.19 12.18 3.05
N ALA A 77 0.35 10.87 3.18
CA ALA A 77 -0.17 10.10 4.31
C ALA A 77 0.94 9.85 5.33
N ALA A 78 0.63 10.05 6.61
CA ALA A 78 1.49 9.60 7.71
C ALA A 78 1.62 8.07 7.70
N VAL A 79 2.83 7.57 7.92
CA VAL A 79 3.14 6.15 8.06
C VAL A 79 3.88 5.96 9.38
N PRO A 80 3.30 5.26 10.36
CA PRO A 80 1.97 4.70 10.34
C PRO A 80 0.88 5.79 10.40
N HIS A 81 -0.35 5.41 10.05
CA HIS A 81 -1.52 6.25 10.21
C HIS A 81 -1.78 6.54 11.70
N LEU A 82 -2.15 7.79 11.97
CA LEU A 82 -2.46 8.28 13.32
C LEU A 82 -3.93 8.08 13.69
N LEU A 83 -4.77 7.77 12.71
CA LEU A 83 -6.21 7.60 12.83
C LEU A 83 -6.62 6.39 12.00
N ASP A 84 -7.67 5.72 12.47
CA ASP A 84 -8.34 4.64 11.76
C ASP A 84 -9.86 4.83 11.83
N HIS A 85 -10.61 4.18 10.96
CA HIS A 85 -12.05 4.11 11.15
C HIS A 85 -12.36 3.16 12.31
N GLY A 86 -13.28 3.60 13.17
CA GLY A 86 -13.95 2.71 14.11
C GLY A 86 -14.99 1.84 13.40
N ASP A 87 -15.64 0.97 14.19
CA ASP A 87 -16.67 0.04 13.69
C ASP A 87 -18.06 0.68 13.58
N SER A 88 -18.15 2.00 13.76
CA SER A 88 -19.41 2.75 13.69
C SER A 88 -19.87 2.96 12.24
N PRO A 89 -21.19 3.09 12.01
CA PRO A 89 -21.74 3.42 10.70
C PRO A 89 -21.10 4.67 10.11
N SER A 90 -20.98 4.70 8.79
CA SER A 90 -20.45 5.82 8.05
C SER A 90 -21.38 7.03 8.12
N VAL A 91 -20.85 8.18 8.55
CA VAL A 91 -21.57 9.46 8.46
C VAL A 91 -21.91 9.80 7.01
N ALA A 92 -21.03 9.42 6.07
CA ALA A 92 -21.24 9.62 4.63
C ALA A 92 -22.04 8.49 3.95
N GLY A 93 -22.64 7.55 4.69
CA GLY A 93 -23.42 6.45 4.11
C GLY A 93 -22.61 5.34 3.42
N ASN A 94 -21.28 5.41 3.46
CA ASN A 94 -20.32 4.45 2.88
C ASN A 94 -20.24 3.07 3.58
N ASP A 95 -21.32 2.58 4.19
CA ASP A 95 -21.34 1.27 4.87
C ASP A 95 -21.19 0.09 3.90
N PHE A 96 -21.56 0.28 2.64
CA PHE A 96 -21.43 -0.73 1.58
C PHE A 96 -19.97 -1.08 1.23
N HIS A 97 -19.01 -0.24 1.61
CA HIS A 97 -17.58 -0.52 1.43
C HIS A 97 -17.03 -1.56 2.44
N GLY A 98 -17.83 -1.94 3.45
CA GLY A 98 -17.39 -2.86 4.49
C GLY A 98 -16.40 -2.25 5.48
N LEU A 99 -15.38 -3.01 5.86
CA LEU A 99 -14.35 -2.56 6.80
C LEU A 99 -13.43 -1.52 6.15
N ARG A 100 -13.32 -0.35 6.77
CA ARG A 100 -12.56 0.81 6.27
C ARG A 100 -11.30 1.01 7.10
N ARG A 101 -10.35 0.08 7.04
CA ARG A 101 -9.15 0.17 7.90
C ARG A 101 -8.01 0.91 7.22
N GLY A 102 -7.12 1.45 8.05
CA GLY A 102 -5.84 2.00 7.63
C GLY A 102 -4.86 0.92 7.13
N VAL A 103 -3.99 1.27 6.18
CA VAL A 103 -2.92 0.38 5.70
C VAL A 103 -1.96 -0.02 6.83
N VAL A 104 -1.55 0.94 7.66
CA VAL A 104 -0.67 0.68 8.82
C VAL A 104 -1.17 1.54 9.95
N LEU A 105 -1.85 0.99 10.95
CA LEU A 105 -2.17 1.74 12.16
C LEU A 105 -0.92 1.86 13.05
N GLY A 106 -0.78 3.00 13.73
CA GLY A 106 0.33 3.26 14.62
C GLY A 106 0.53 2.19 15.70
N PRO A 107 1.78 1.90 16.10
CA PRO A 107 2.04 1.08 17.27
C PRO A 107 1.42 1.74 18.51
N GLU A 108 1.09 0.92 19.51
CA GLU A 108 0.58 1.43 20.81
C GLU A 108 1.58 2.40 21.49
N ALA A 109 2.88 2.19 21.27
CA ALA A 109 3.92 3.08 21.76
C ALA A 109 4.18 4.23 20.77
N PRO A 110 4.23 5.51 21.22
CA PRO A 110 4.52 6.64 20.36
C PRO A 110 5.86 6.49 19.63
N LEU A 111 5.88 6.85 18.35
CA LEU A 111 7.13 6.92 17.58
C LEU A 111 7.92 8.18 17.98
N PRO A 112 9.26 8.08 18.06
CA PRO A 112 10.11 9.19 18.46
C PRO A 112 10.05 10.34 17.44
N ALA A 113 10.23 11.59 17.87
CA ALA A 113 10.11 12.77 17.01
C ALA A 113 11.07 12.73 15.80
N GLU A 114 12.25 12.13 16.00
CA GLU A 114 13.29 11.94 15.00
C GLU A 114 12.80 11.10 13.80
N TYR A 115 11.88 10.16 14.05
CA TYR A 115 11.25 9.38 12.98
C TYR A 115 10.49 10.29 12.01
N TRP A 116 9.72 11.25 12.53
CA TRP A 116 8.91 12.17 11.73
C TRP A 116 9.75 13.27 11.06
N LEU A 117 10.79 13.75 11.74
CA LEU A 117 11.64 14.85 11.28
C LEU A 117 12.71 14.41 10.27
N GLY A 118 13.22 13.18 10.36
CA GLY A 118 14.34 12.67 9.56
C GLY A 118 14.06 12.49 8.06
N ALA A 119 12.84 12.77 7.59
CA ALA A 119 12.39 12.33 6.28
C ALA A 119 12.12 13.42 5.25
N ARG A 120 12.37 14.70 5.51
CA ARG A 120 12.10 15.77 4.51
C ARG A 120 12.73 15.46 3.14
N GLY A 121 13.97 14.96 3.13
CA GLY A 121 14.65 14.55 1.88
C GLY A 121 14.16 13.21 1.29
N MET A 122 13.43 12.40 2.05
CA MET A 122 12.81 11.16 1.55
C MET A 122 11.42 11.41 0.98
N VAL A 123 10.63 12.31 1.58
CA VAL A 123 9.34 12.74 1.03
C VAL A 123 9.53 13.34 -0.35
N HIS A 124 10.45 14.31 -0.48
CA HIS A 124 10.74 14.91 -1.78
C HIS A 124 11.22 13.89 -2.82
N ARG A 125 12.05 12.91 -2.43
CA ARG A 125 12.46 11.82 -3.35
C ARG A 125 11.30 10.93 -3.77
N LEU A 126 10.40 10.61 -2.84
CA LEU A 126 9.22 9.81 -3.14
C LEU A 126 8.21 10.62 -3.96
N GLU A 127 8.09 11.92 -3.74
CA GLU A 127 7.30 12.84 -4.57
C GLU A 127 7.86 12.89 -5.98
N VAL A 128 9.16 13.14 -6.16
CA VAL A 128 9.82 13.11 -7.48
C VAL A 128 9.68 11.74 -8.15
N ALA A 129 9.82 10.65 -7.40
CA ALA A 129 9.59 9.30 -7.90
C ALA A 129 8.10 9.02 -8.21
N ASN A 130 7.19 9.81 -7.67
CA ASN A 130 5.75 9.74 -7.91
C ASN A 130 5.26 10.78 -8.93
N GLU A 131 6.03 11.82 -9.26
CA GLU A 131 5.66 12.94 -10.14
C GLU A 131 5.67 12.58 -11.64
N PHE A 132 5.52 11.31 -11.98
CA PHE A 132 5.10 10.82 -13.30
C PHE A 132 5.87 11.38 -14.50
N ARG A 133 6.94 10.70 -14.92
CA ARG A 133 7.55 10.98 -16.24
C ARG A 133 7.61 9.81 -17.22
N GLU A 134 7.39 8.55 -16.83
CA GLU A 134 7.58 7.44 -17.77
C GLU A 134 6.51 6.32 -17.74
N CYS A 135 6.51 5.55 -18.83
CA CYS A 135 5.43 4.73 -19.39
C CYS A 135 5.03 3.47 -18.59
N LEU A 136 5.60 3.19 -17.41
CA LEU A 136 5.45 1.91 -16.71
C LEU A 136 5.44 2.01 -15.17
N ASP A 137 4.70 2.96 -14.62
CA ASP A 137 4.37 2.90 -13.19
C ASP A 137 3.45 1.71 -12.91
N VAL A 138 3.70 1.03 -11.79
CA VAL A 138 2.91 -0.14 -11.37
C VAL A 138 2.46 0.01 -9.93
N ALA A 139 1.20 -0.32 -9.68
CA ALA A 139 0.71 -0.62 -8.34
C ALA A 139 0.51 -2.13 -8.23
N VAL A 140 1.09 -2.72 -7.19
CA VAL A 140 0.87 -4.13 -6.87
C VAL A 140 -0.34 -4.22 -5.96
N MET A 141 -1.29 -5.05 -6.34
CA MET A 141 -2.50 -5.34 -5.57
C MET A 141 -2.46 -6.78 -5.06
N PHE A 142 -3.13 -7.01 -3.94
CA PHE A 142 -3.48 -8.34 -3.46
C PHE A 142 -4.98 -8.31 -3.16
N ALA A 143 -5.76 -8.97 -4.01
CA ALA A 143 -7.21 -8.92 -3.97
C ALA A 143 -7.79 -10.28 -4.37
N ALA A 144 -8.87 -10.70 -3.72
CA ALA A 144 -9.45 -12.02 -3.88
C ALA A 144 -8.40 -13.16 -3.81
N SER A 145 -7.47 -13.03 -2.87
CA SER A 145 -6.34 -13.95 -2.64
C SER A 145 -5.41 -14.14 -3.83
N SER A 146 -5.30 -13.13 -4.69
CA SER A 146 -4.48 -13.13 -5.91
C SER A 146 -3.62 -11.88 -5.97
N ALA A 147 -2.37 -12.02 -6.41
CA ALA A 147 -1.53 -10.87 -6.72
C ALA A 147 -1.85 -10.35 -8.12
N LEU A 148 -1.99 -9.04 -8.24
CA LEU A 148 -2.33 -8.37 -9.50
C LEU A 148 -1.43 -7.16 -9.72
N LEU A 149 -1.14 -6.86 -10.97
CA LEU A 149 -0.40 -5.68 -11.41
C LEU A 149 -1.36 -4.69 -12.04
N ARG A 150 -1.35 -3.45 -11.57
CA ARG A 150 -2.10 -2.35 -12.18
C ARG A 150 -1.11 -1.40 -12.82
N PHE A 151 -1.30 -1.12 -14.11
CA PHE A 151 -0.51 -0.17 -14.89
C PHE A 151 -1.35 1.08 -15.16
N PRO A 152 -1.36 2.06 -14.25
CA PRO A 152 -2.15 3.25 -14.43
C PRO A 152 -1.63 4.09 -15.58
N ARG A 153 -2.55 4.50 -16.47
CA ARG A 153 -2.21 5.28 -17.66
C ARG A 153 -2.04 6.75 -17.32
N ALA A 154 -0.85 7.30 -17.61
CA ALA A 154 -0.58 8.71 -17.44
C ALA A 154 -1.56 9.58 -18.26
N GLY A 155 -2.09 10.64 -17.63
CA GLY A 155 -2.98 11.60 -18.28
C GLY A 155 -4.37 11.07 -18.68
N LYS A 156 -4.79 9.91 -18.16
CA LYS A 156 -6.15 9.39 -18.34
C LYS A 156 -6.85 9.27 -16.99
N GLU A 157 -8.07 9.78 -16.92
CA GLU A 157 -8.98 9.45 -15.82
C GLU A 157 -9.41 7.99 -15.98
N GLU A 158 -9.14 7.17 -14.97
CA GLU A 158 -9.63 5.80 -14.89
C GLU A 158 -10.69 5.71 -13.80
N PRO A 159 -11.77 4.93 -13.98
CA PRO A 159 -12.79 4.79 -12.95
C PRO A 159 -12.18 4.29 -11.64
N HIS A 160 -12.44 5.02 -10.54
CA HIS A 160 -11.79 4.84 -9.23
C HIS A 160 -12.04 3.45 -8.60
N PHE A 161 -13.11 2.76 -9.03
CA PHE A 161 -13.54 1.47 -8.49
C PHE A 161 -13.34 0.29 -9.45
N HIS A 162 -12.65 0.45 -10.57
CA HIS A 162 -12.47 -0.68 -11.48
C HIS A 162 -11.28 -1.57 -11.07
N PRO A 163 -11.49 -2.85 -10.71
CA PRO A 163 -10.43 -3.75 -10.26
C PRO A 163 -9.62 -4.35 -11.42
N PHE A 164 -9.40 -3.61 -12.53
CA PHE A 164 -8.59 -4.14 -13.62
C PHE A 164 -7.14 -4.24 -13.14
N GLY A 165 -6.73 -5.46 -12.85
CA GLY A 165 -5.37 -5.85 -12.58
C GLY A 165 -5.01 -7.03 -13.48
N TRP A 166 -3.74 -7.08 -13.84
CA TRP A 166 -3.18 -8.12 -14.67
C TRP A 166 -2.49 -9.16 -13.81
N TYR A 167 -2.62 -10.43 -14.17
CA TYR A 167 -1.96 -11.52 -13.46
C TYR A 167 -0.44 -11.34 -13.50
N TRP A 168 0.19 -11.30 -12.32
CA TRP A 168 1.63 -11.03 -12.22
C TRP A 168 2.47 -12.05 -13.00
N GLN A 169 1.96 -13.29 -13.10
CA GLN A 169 2.60 -14.39 -13.81
C GLN A 169 2.87 -14.04 -15.27
N ASP A 170 1.95 -13.33 -15.91
CA ASP A 170 2.03 -13.02 -17.34
C ASP A 170 2.65 -11.62 -17.57
N TRP A 171 2.52 -10.71 -16.61
CA TRP A 171 2.80 -9.28 -16.82
C TRP A 171 4.00 -8.72 -16.05
N CYS A 172 4.59 -9.45 -15.10
CA CYS A 172 5.78 -8.96 -14.39
C CYS A 172 7.00 -8.76 -15.30
N GLY A 173 7.00 -9.37 -16.49
CA GLY A 173 8.00 -9.12 -17.54
C GLY A 173 8.08 -7.65 -17.96
N LEU A 174 6.97 -6.90 -17.92
CA LEU A 174 6.97 -5.46 -18.20
C LEU A 174 7.76 -4.66 -17.15
N LEU A 175 7.95 -5.22 -15.96
CA LEU A 175 8.75 -4.63 -14.88
C LEU A 175 10.23 -5.03 -14.96
N GLY A 176 10.64 -5.77 -16.01
CA GLY A 176 11.96 -6.36 -16.12
C GLY A 176 12.17 -7.55 -15.18
N VAL A 177 11.10 -8.17 -14.68
CA VAL A 177 11.14 -9.28 -13.73
C VAL A 177 10.62 -10.56 -14.40
N ASN A 178 11.33 -11.68 -14.20
CA ASN A 178 10.88 -12.98 -14.66
C ASN A 178 9.98 -13.66 -13.62
N ALA A 179 8.77 -14.08 -14.00
CA ALA A 179 7.84 -14.76 -13.08
C ALA A 179 8.42 -16.04 -12.47
N GLY A 180 9.24 -16.77 -13.23
CA GLY A 180 9.96 -17.96 -12.77
C GLY A 180 10.99 -17.66 -11.67
N GLU A 181 11.59 -16.47 -11.66
CA GLU A 181 12.47 -16.02 -10.56
C GLU A 181 11.69 -15.91 -9.25
N ILE A 182 10.52 -15.25 -9.29
CA ILE A 182 9.64 -15.07 -8.14
C ILE A 182 9.18 -16.44 -7.63
N ARG A 183 8.75 -17.35 -8.51
CA ARG A 183 8.33 -18.72 -8.16
C ARG A 183 9.46 -19.52 -7.54
N ALA A 184 10.63 -19.55 -8.16
CA ALA A 184 11.77 -20.30 -7.65
C ALA A 184 12.23 -19.76 -6.27
N ALA A 185 12.13 -18.43 -6.05
CA ALA A 185 12.39 -17.84 -4.74
C ALA A 185 11.34 -18.28 -3.69
N ALA A 186 10.06 -18.32 -4.08
CA ALA A 186 8.98 -18.82 -3.23
C ALA A 186 9.18 -20.28 -2.86
N GLU A 187 9.48 -21.14 -3.83
CA GLU A 187 9.72 -22.58 -3.63
C GLU A 187 10.88 -22.84 -2.68
N ARG A 188 12.00 -22.11 -2.82
CA ARG A 188 13.13 -22.21 -1.89
C ARG A 188 12.73 -21.85 -0.47
N PHE A 189 11.93 -20.79 -0.29
CA PHE A 189 11.51 -20.35 1.04
C PHE A 189 10.47 -21.29 1.64
N LEU A 190 9.39 -21.60 0.91
CA LEU A 190 8.30 -22.46 1.34
C LEU A 190 8.74 -23.93 1.48
N GLY A 191 9.81 -24.35 0.80
CA GLY A 191 10.41 -25.67 0.97
C GLY A 191 11.37 -25.80 2.16
N THR A 192 11.89 -24.67 2.68
CA THR A 192 12.80 -24.65 3.85
C THR A 192 12.10 -24.22 5.14
N ALA A 193 11.15 -23.30 5.04
CA ALA A 193 10.19 -22.99 6.07
C ALA A 193 9.09 -24.06 6.05
N ALA A 194 9.17 -25.01 6.97
CA ALA A 194 8.23 -26.10 7.10
C ALA A 194 6.75 -25.67 6.98
N ALA A 195 5.98 -26.50 6.27
CA ALA A 195 4.53 -26.71 6.34
C ALA A 195 3.70 -25.56 6.92
N GLY A 196 2.83 -24.97 6.07
CA GLY A 196 1.57 -24.41 6.57
C GLY A 196 0.85 -25.41 7.50
N PRO A 197 -0.13 -24.97 8.31
CA PRO A 197 -0.79 -25.84 9.29
C PRO A 197 -1.12 -27.20 8.68
N ALA A 198 -0.72 -28.28 9.37
CA ALA A 198 -0.69 -29.65 8.86
C ALA A 198 -2.01 -30.05 8.20
N THR A 199 -2.11 -29.79 6.91
CA THR A 199 -3.22 -30.16 6.05
C THR A 199 -2.57 -30.84 4.86
N GLY A 200 -2.68 -32.16 4.81
CA GLY A 200 -2.12 -32.94 3.72
C GLY A 200 -2.70 -32.50 2.38
N GLY A 201 -1.84 -32.13 1.43
CA GLY A 201 -2.21 -31.79 0.06
C GLY A 201 -2.01 -30.32 -0.31
N ALA A 202 -2.13 -30.03 -1.61
CA ALA A 202 -2.12 -28.68 -2.18
C ALA A 202 -3.39 -27.91 -1.74
N GLY A 203 -3.42 -27.47 -0.48
CA GLY A 203 -4.54 -26.78 0.12
C GLY A 203 -4.63 -25.30 -0.26
N PRO A 204 -5.74 -24.62 0.12
CA PRO A 204 -5.93 -23.19 -0.12
C PRO A 204 -4.76 -22.35 0.41
N TRP A 205 -4.12 -22.77 1.50
CA TRP A 205 -2.97 -22.05 2.07
C TRP A 205 -1.78 -21.93 1.12
N GLN A 206 -1.35 -23.00 0.44
CA GLN A 206 -0.20 -22.95 -0.48
C GLN A 206 -0.44 -22.00 -1.65
N ARG A 207 -1.67 -21.99 -2.20
CA ARG A 207 -2.05 -21.06 -3.26
C ARG A 207 -1.98 -19.62 -2.77
N VAL A 208 -2.61 -19.33 -1.62
CA VAL A 208 -2.57 -17.98 -1.03
C VAL A 208 -1.14 -17.56 -0.68
N ALA A 209 -0.31 -18.48 -0.19
CA ALA A 209 1.09 -18.21 0.13
C ALA A 209 1.91 -17.81 -1.10
N LEU A 210 1.71 -18.47 -2.25
CA LEU A 210 2.40 -18.12 -3.49
C LEU A 210 1.96 -16.73 -4.01
N GLU A 211 0.66 -16.48 -4.04
CA GLU A 211 0.12 -15.19 -4.49
C GLU A 211 0.57 -14.05 -3.56
N PHE A 212 0.47 -14.26 -2.25
CA PHE A 212 0.90 -13.26 -1.28
C PHE A 212 2.42 -13.05 -1.30
N TRP A 213 3.21 -14.12 -1.50
CA TRP A 213 4.64 -14.03 -1.76
C TRP A 213 4.93 -13.14 -2.97
N ALA A 214 4.27 -13.38 -4.10
CA ALA A 214 4.48 -12.59 -5.31
C ALA A 214 4.17 -11.10 -5.09
N ALA A 215 3.03 -10.77 -4.47
CA ALA A 215 2.66 -9.40 -4.16
C ALA A 215 3.72 -8.70 -3.28
N CYS A 216 4.15 -9.38 -2.21
CA CYS A 216 5.14 -8.87 -1.27
C CYS A 216 6.54 -8.76 -1.88
N TRP A 217 6.93 -9.70 -2.73
CA TRP A 217 8.20 -9.68 -3.45
C TRP A 217 8.24 -8.48 -4.40
N LEU A 218 7.18 -8.26 -5.19
CA LEU A 218 7.09 -7.14 -6.12
C LEU A 218 7.05 -5.79 -5.40
N LEU A 219 6.38 -5.71 -4.24
CA LEU A 219 6.47 -4.54 -3.34
C LEU A 219 7.92 -4.27 -2.90
N GLY A 220 8.65 -5.31 -2.50
CA GLY A 220 10.05 -5.19 -2.12
C GLY A 220 10.95 -4.75 -3.29
N PHE A 221 10.73 -5.32 -4.47
CA PHE A 221 11.45 -4.95 -5.69
C PHE A 221 11.22 -3.48 -6.06
N ASP A 222 9.97 -3.02 -6.04
CA ASP A 222 9.61 -1.63 -6.29
C ASP A 222 10.27 -0.67 -5.29
N ALA A 223 10.24 -1.03 -4.00
CA ALA A 223 10.89 -0.27 -2.95
C ALA A 223 12.41 -0.22 -3.14
N GLY A 224 13.05 -1.34 -3.49
CA GLY A 224 14.50 -1.44 -3.68
C GLY A 224 15.01 -0.53 -4.80
N GLY A 225 14.29 -0.49 -5.94
CA GLY A 225 14.64 0.40 -7.06
C GLY A 225 14.48 1.90 -6.73
N LYS A 226 13.65 2.24 -5.74
CA LYS A 226 13.41 3.63 -5.29
C LYS A 226 14.23 4.02 -4.06
N ALA A 227 14.78 3.06 -3.34
CA ALA A 227 15.72 3.26 -2.26
C ALA A 227 17.08 3.68 -2.83
N GLY A 228 17.25 4.98 -3.14
CA GLY A 228 18.57 5.52 -3.52
C GLY A 228 19.66 5.18 -2.48
N THR A 229 20.93 5.37 -2.85
CA THR A 229 22.15 4.90 -2.13
C THR A 229 22.41 5.49 -0.72
N GLY A 230 21.44 6.17 -0.09
CA GLY A 230 21.64 6.93 1.14
C GLY A 230 20.90 6.39 2.36
N GLY A 231 21.65 5.72 3.25
CA GLY A 231 21.59 5.91 4.70
C GLY A 231 20.59 5.08 5.51
N GLU A 232 20.99 3.88 5.93
CA GLU A 232 20.44 3.19 7.09
C GLU A 232 20.84 3.91 8.38
N THR A 233 19.96 4.69 9.01
CA THR A 233 20.22 5.15 10.39
C THR A 233 18.91 5.34 11.15
N ALA A 234 18.76 4.65 12.29
CA ALA A 234 17.62 4.63 13.23
C ALA A 234 16.29 3.97 12.79
N ALA A 235 15.92 4.01 11.50
CA ALA A 235 14.63 3.51 10.99
C ALA A 235 14.40 1.98 11.09
N SER A 236 15.45 1.18 11.30
CA SER A 236 15.40 -0.29 11.08
C SER A 236 14.47 -1.06 12.04
N ARG A 237 14.41 -0.70 13.33
CA ARG A 237 13.58 -1.44 14.31
C ARG A 237 12.09 -1.18 14.10
N HIS A 238 11.71 0.08 13.88
CA HIS A 238 10.32 0.45 13.63
C HIS A 238 9.87 0.00 12.24
N ARG A 239 10.75 0.06 11.24
CA ARG A 239 10.50 -0.46 9.88
C ARG A 239 9.99 -1.90 9.90
N ASN A 240 10.63 -2.82 10.64
CA ASN A 240 10.17 -4.21 10.68
C ASN A 240 8.74 -4.35 11.23
N ALA A 241 8.40 -3.59 12.28
CA ALA A 241 7.05 -3.60 12.85
C ALA A 241 6.03 -3.00 11.86
N LEU A 242 6.37 -1.89 11.22
CA LEU A 242 5.55 -1.22 10.22
C LEU A 242 5.31 -2.10 8.99
N VAL A 243 6.35 -2.77 8.48
CA VAL A 243 6.21 -3.74 7.38
C VAL A 243 5.26 -4.86 7.76
N ARG A 244 5.45 -5.49 8.94
CA ARG A 244 4.54 -6.56 9.37
C ARG A 244 3.10 -6.10 9.49
N ALA A 245 2.87 -4.92 10.05
CA ALA A 245 1.53 -4.33 10.15
C ALA A 245 0.93 -4.04 8.76
N ALA A 246 1.72 -3.48 7.84
CA ALA A 246 1.32 -3.24 6.46
C ALA A 246 0.95 -4.51 5.70
N LEU A 247 1.68 -5.60 5.92
CA LEU A 247 1.42 -6.90 5.30
C LEU A 247 0.21 -7.60 5.93
N ALA A 248 0.04 -7.51 7.25
CA ALA A 248 -1.12 -8.07 7.93
C ALA A 248 -2.43 -7.43 7.45
N SER A 249 -2.47 -6.10 7.33
CA SER A 249 -3.63 -5.39 6.80
C SER A 249 -3.86 -5.70 5.31
N TRP A 250 -2.79 -5.86 4.52
CA TRP A 250 -2.89 -6.23 3.11
C TRP A 250 -3.50 -7.62 2.92
N LEU A 251 -3.03 -8.58 3.72
CA LEU A 251 -3.57 -9.93 3.72
C LEU A 251 -5.06 -9.91 4.10
N GLU A 252 -5.42 -9.23 5.18
CA GLU A 252 -6.81 -9.15 5.65
C GLU A 252 -7.74 -8.52 4.61
N ALA A 253 -7.34 -7.39 4.02
CA ALA A 253 -8.11 -6.72 2.97
C ALA A 253 -8.25 -7.58 1.70
N GLY A 254 -7.18 -8.31 1.35
CA GLY A 254 -7.09 -9.01 0.08
C GLY A 254 -7.63 -10.44 0.07
N LEU A 255 -7.93 -11.06 1.22
CA LEU A 255 -8.46 -12.44 1.27
C LEU A 255 -9.85 -12.54 0.62
N GLY A 256 -9.94 -13.38 -0.41
CA GLY A 256 -11.19 -13.78 -1.05
C GLY A 256 -12.09 -14.57 -0.11
N ALA A 257 -13.41 -14.56 -0.38
CA ALA A 257 -14.41 -15.15 0.51
C ALA A 257 -14.11 -16.61 0.91
N GLY A 258 -13.60 -17.43 -0.02
CA GLY A 258 -13.25 -18.83 0.23
C GLY A 258 -12.04 -19.04 1.16
N ASP A 259 -11.15 -18.06 1.25
CA ASP A 259 -9.91 -18.16 2.05
C ASP A 259 -10.00 -17.42 3.39
N ARG A 260 -11.11 -16.74 3.66
CA ARG A 260 -11.35 -16.10 4.98
C ARG A 260 -11.46 -17.10 6.12
N SER A 261 -11.64 -18.39 5.80
CA SER A 261 -11.62 -19.51 6.75
C SER A 261 -10.23 -19.80 7.33
N LEU A 262 -9.15 -19.26 6.75
CA LEU A 262 -7.80 -19.38 7.31
C LEU A 262 -7.75 -18.83 8.74
N ASP A 263 -7.28 -19.66 9.66
CA ASP A 263 -7.18 -19.31 11.08
C ASP A 263 -6.07 -18.29 11.35
N ARG A 264 -5.99 -17.84 12.61
CA ARG A 264 -5.01 -16.83 13.04
C ARG A 264 -3.56 -17.30 12.85
N ALA A 265 -3.26 -18.59 13.06
CA ALA A 265 -1.92 -19.12 12.91
C ALA A 265 -1.50 -19.15 11.43
N ALA A 266 -2.40 -19.59 10.56
CA ALA A 266 -2.22 -19.60 9.11
C ALA A 266 -1.99 -18.20 8.55
N ARG A 267 -2.77 -17.20 9.00
CA ARG A 267 -2.60 -15.79 8.62
C ARG A 267 -1.28 -15.22 9.14
N SER A 268 -0.89 -15.53 10.37
CA SER A 268 0.41 -15.12 10.92
C SER A 268 1.57 -15.68 10.09
N ALA A 269 1.51 -16.96 9.71
CA ALA A 269 2.52 -17.59 8.86
C ALA A 269 2.58 -16.93 7.48
N LEU A 270 1.44 -16.53 6.90
CA LEU A 270 1.42 -15.78 5.64
C LEU A 270 2.09 -14.40 5.78
N VAL A 271 1.96 -13.71 6.91
CA VAL A 271 2.70 -12.45 7.18
C VAL A 271 4.21 -12.70 7.26
N ASP A 272 4.65 -13.85 7.80
CA ASP A 272 6.06 -14.25 7.79
C ASP A 272 6.57 -14.52 6.37
N VAL A 273 5.79 -15.24 5.56
CA VAL A 273 6.03 -15.46 4.11
C VAL A 273 6.17 -14.12 3.39
N GLY A 274 5.23 -13.20 3.58
CA GLY A 274 5.27 -11.87 2.98
C GLY A 274 6.49 -11.06 3.42
N THR A 275 6.86 -11.12 4.70
CA THR A 275 8.04 -10.42 5.23
C THR A 275 9.32 -10.92 4.58
N ALA A 276 9.45 -12.24 4.38
CA ALA A 276 10.59 -12.83 3.70
C ALA A 276 10.62 -12.45 2.20
N ALA A 277 9.45 -12.44 1.55
CA ALA A 277 9.29 -12.04 0.16
C ALA A 277 9.73 -10.57 -0.07
N VAL A 278 9.28 -9.63 0.77
CA VAL A 278 9.72 -8.21 0.71
C VAL A 278 11.24 -8.11 0.75
N ARG A 279 11.90 -8.83 1.67
CA ARG A 279 13.36 -8.83 1.78
C ARG A 279 14.04 -9.40 0.54
N ALA A 280 13.46 -10.43 -0.08
CA ALA A 280 13.98 -11.00 -1.32
C ALA A 280 13.84 -10.01 -2.48
N GLY A 281 12.69 -9.35 -2.62
CA GLY A 281 12.46 -8.31 -3.63
C GLY A 281 13.38 -7.11 -3.45
N LEU A 282 13.54 -6.60 -2.21
CA LEU A 282 14.43 -5.48 -1.90
C LEU A 282 15.86 -5.73 -2.39
N ARG A 283 16.41 -6.92 -2.10
CA ARG A 283 17.76 -7.28 -2.57
C ARG A 283 17.87 -7.29 -4.08
N ARG A 284 16.81 -7.70 -4.78
CA ARG A 284 16.77 -7.74 -6.25
C ARG A 284 16.59 -6.35 -6.87
N GLY A 285 15.84 -5.45 -6.23
CA GLY A 285 15.63 -4.08 -6.70
C GLY A 285 16.87 -3.18 -6.55
N HIS A 286 17.82 -3.56 -5.67
CA HIS A 286 19.10 -2.85 -5.51
C HIS A 286 20.20 -3.26 -6.50
N GLY A 287 20.03 -4.40 -7.20
CA GLY A 287 21.03 -4.96 -8.12
C GLY A 287 20.57 -4.95 -9.56
#